data_AF-A0A536X979-F1
#
_entry.id   AF-A0A536X979-F1
#
_cell.length_a   1.000
_cell.length_b   1.000
_cell.length_c   1.000
_cell.angle_alpha   90.00
_cell.angle_beta   90.00
_cell.angle_gamma   90.00
#
_symmetry.space_group_name_H-M   'P 1'
#
loop_
_entity.id
_entity.type
_entity.pdbx_description
1 polymer ?
#
loop_
_entity_poly.entity_id
_entity_poly.type
_entity_poly.pdbx_seq_one_letter_code
_entity_poly.pdbx_strand_id
1 'polypeptide(L)'
;WNKYVFRTGRNSSQDAISNAVALDKAGVNIATLAQDYAFGRDGVKAFKDAIKHAKIVHEEYLPTSTTDFTAGAQHIIDALKDKPGRKVIWI
;
A
#
# COMPACT_ATOMS: atom_id res chain seq x y z
N TRP A 1 -4.75 -1.57 25.53
CA TRP A 1 -5.75 -2.62 25.32
C TRP A 1 -6.69 -2.64 26.53
N ASN A 2 -8.01 -2.61 26.34
CA ASN A 2 -9.01 -2.55 27.42
C ASN A 2 -10.13 -3.56 27.12
N LYS A 3 -10.43 -4.44 28.09
CA LYS A 3 -11.42 -5.53 27.96
C LYS A 3 -12.88 -5.07 27.75
N TYR A 4 -13.18 -3.79 27.93
CA TYR A 4 -14.52 -3.22 27.75
C TYR A 4 -14.71 -2.51 26.40
N VAL A 5 -13.67 -2.45 25.56
CA VAL A 5 -13.75 -1.81 24.25
C VAL A 5 -14.02 -2.87 23.19
N PHE A 6 -15.24 -2.86 22.67
CA PHE A 6 -15.65 -3.69 21.55
C PHE A 6 -15.76 -2.83 20.29
N ARG A 7 -15.46 -3.41 19.12
CA ARG A 7 -15.59 -2.73 17.85
C ARG A 7 -16.20 -3.66 16.82
N THR A 8 -17.33 -3.24 16.24
CA THR A 8 -18.01 -3.94 15.14
C THR A 8 -17.53 -3.48 13.77
N GLY A 9 -17.05 -2.23 13.67
CA GLY A 9 -16.47 -1.69 12.44
C GLY A 9 -15.06 -2.24 12.16
N ARG A 10 -14.77 -2.39 10.86
CA ARG A 10 -13.42 -2.69 10.36
C ARG A 10 -12.40 -1.61 10.77
N ASN A 11 -11.12 -1.97 10.87
CA ASN A 11 -10.02 -1.01 10.98
C ASN A 11 -9.14 -0.94 9.74
N SER A 12 -8.27 0.06 9.72
CA SER A 12 -7.30 0.30 8.66
C SER A 12 -6.44 -0.93 8.34
N SER A 13 -6.07 -1.73 9.34
CA SER A 13 -5.31 -2.96 9.12
C SER A 13 -6.13 -4.02 8.38
N GLN A 14 -7.41 -4.22 8.73
CA GLN A 14 -8.30 -5.14 8.01
C GLN A 14 -8.50 -4.70 6.55
N ASP A 15 -8.62 -3.39 6.31
CA ASP A 15 -8.71 -2.83 4.96
C ASP A 15 -7.43 -3.07 4.16
N ALA A 16 -6.25 -2.81 4.74
CA ALA A 16 -4.96 -3.07 4.09
C ALA A 16 -4.74 -4.57 3.77
N ILE A 17 -5.03 -5.45 4.72
CA ILE A 17 -4.85 -6.90 4.56
C ILE A 17 -5.79 -7.46 3.49
N SER A 18 -7.06 -7.04 3.46
CA SER A 18 -8.01 -7.51 2.45
C SER A 18 -7.58 -7.13 1.02
N ASN A 19 -7.06 -5.92 0.83
CA ASN A 19 -6.50 -5.48 -0.44
C ASN A 19 -5.24 -6.27 -0.81
N ALA A 20 -4.35 -6.52 0.15
CA ALA A 20 -3.17 -7.34 -0.07
C ALA A 20 -3.56 -8.74 -0.56
N VAL A 21 -4.47 -9.42 0.13
CA VAL A 21 -4.97 -10.75 -0.27
C VAL A 21 -5.60 -10.75 -1.66
N ALA A 22 -6.33 -9.70 -2.04
CA ALA A 22 -6.92 -9.60 -3.38
C ALA A 22 -5.88 -9.46 -4.50
N LEU A 23 -4.74 -8.81 -4.19
CA LEU A 23 -3.67 -8.50 -5.14
C LEU A 23 -2.51 -9.50 -5.09
N ASP A 24 -2.45 -10.37 -4.08
CA ASP A 24 -1.35 -11.29 -3.81
C ASP A 24 -1.33 -12.48 -4.78
N LYS A 25 -0.87 -12.22 -6.00
CA LYS A 25 -0.73 -13.22 -7.06
C LYS A 25 0.69 -13.23 -7.59
N ALA A 26 1.17 -14.42 -7.97
CA ALA A 26 2.47 -14.56 -8.61
C ALA A 26 2.52 -13.72 -9.90
N GLY A 27 3.66 -13.05 -10.13
CA GLY A 27 3.86 -12.19 -11.30
C GLY A 27 3.22 -10.80 -11.20
N VAL A 28 2.71 -10.41 -10.02
CA VAL A 28 2.25 -9.05 -9.74
C VAL A 28 3.38 -8.25 -9.08
N ASN A 29 3.64 -7.04 -9.59
CA ASN A 29 4.52 -6.05 -8.99
C ASN A 29 3.67 -4.87 -8.51
N ILE A 30 3.89 -4.45 -7.27
CA ILE A 30 3.08 -3.45 -6.58
C ILE A 30 3.98 -2.30 -6.12
N ALA A 31 3.60 -1.09 -6.46
CA ALA A 31 4.09 0.12 -5.80
C ALA A 31 3.00 0.66 -4.89
N THR A 32 3.35 1.19 -3.72
CA THR A 32 2.40 1.83 -2.82
C THR A 32 2.57 3.35 -2.86
N LEU A 33 1.47 4.09 -2.76
CA LEU A 33 1.45 5.54 -2.59
C LEU A 33 0.63 5.86 -1.34
N ALA A 34 1.23 6.49 -0.33
CA ALA A 34 0.54 6.82 0.90
C ALA A 34 0.91 8.22 1.41
N GLN A 35 0.07 8.75 2.30
CA GLN A 35 0.40 9.95 3.04
C GLN A 35 1.48 9.67 4.10
N ASP A 36 2.43 10.59 4.26
CA ASP A 36 3.52 10.49 5.23
C ASP A 36 3.07 10.86 6.66
N TYR A 37 2.23 10.00 7.22
CA TYR A 37 1.80 10.04 8.62
C TYR A 37 1.43 8.63 9.11
N ALA A 38 1.06 8.52 10.39
CA ALA A 38 0.84 7.22 11.05
C ALA A 38 -0.11 6.29 10.28
N PHE A 39 -1.27 6.77 9.85
CA PHE A 39 -2.25 5.91 9.16
C PHE A 39 -1.75 5.43 7.79
N GLY A 40 -1.07 6.28 7.01
CA GLY A 40 -0.49 5.87 5.73
C GLY A 40 0.63 4.84 5.91
N ARG A 41 1.54 5.08 6.85
CA ARG A 41 2.66 4.17 7.15
C ARG A 41 2.20 2.84 7.73
N ASP A 42 1.26 2.86 8.68
CA ASP A 42 0.72 1.65 9.29
C ASP A 42 -0.12 0.85 8.29
N GLY A 43 -0.83 1.52 7.38
CA GLY A 43 -1.56 0.91 6.28
C GLY A 43 -0.63 0.18 5.31
N VAL A 44 0.41 0.86 4.80
CA VAL A 44 1.42 0.24 3.91
C VAL A 44 2.12 -0.92 4.60
N LYS A 45 2.51 -0.77 5.87
CA LYS A 45 3.12 -1.85 6.65
C LYS A 45 2.21 -3.08 6.73
N ALA A 46 0.95 -2.90 7.13
CA ALA A 46 -0.01 -4.00 7.23
C ALA A 46 -0.29 -4.66 5.87
N PHE A 47 -0.34 -3.87 4.80
CA PHE A 47 -0.45 -4.37 3.43
C PHE A 47 0.75 -5.24 3.06
N LYS A 48 1.97 -4.74 3.30
CA LYS A 48 3.23 -5.45 3.01
C LYS A 48 3.33 -6.77 3.75
N ASP A 49 3.03 -6.76 5.04
CA ASP A 49 3.11 -7.93 5.90
C ASP A 49 2.12 -9.04 5.47
N ALA A 50 1.08 -8.68 4.73
CA ALA A 50 0.08 -9.61 4.20
C ALA A 50 0.38 -10.16 2.79
N ILE A 51 1.31 -9.55 2.04
CA ILE A 51 1.72 -10.02 0.70
C ILE A 51 2.73 -11.17 0.81
N LYS A 52 2.51 -12.26 0.07
CA LYS A 52 3.38 -13.45 0.07
C LYS A 52 3.93 -13.83 -1.30
N HIS A 53 3.17 -13.59 -2.37
CA HIS A 53 3.45 -14.00 -3.74
C HIS A 53 3.73 -12.83 -4.68
N ALA A 54 3.04 -11.70 -4.50
CA ALA A 54 3.32 -10.47 -5.22
C ALA A 54 4.62 -9.83 -4.70
N LYS A 55 5.19 -8.93 -5.51
CA LYS A 55 6.43 -8.20 -5.17
C LYS A 55 6.12 -6.74 -4.92
N ILE A 56 6.47 -6.24 -3.74
CA ILE A 56 6.48 -4.80 -3.48
C ILE A 56 7.78 -4.23 -4.04
N VAL A 57 7.68 -3.29 -4.97
CA VAL A 57 8.84 -2.74 -5.70
C VAL A 57 9.17 -1.31 -5.34
N HIS A 58 8.22 -0.56 -4.76
CA HIS A 58 8.40 0.83 -4.35
C HIS A 58 7.37 1.24 -3.30
N GLU A 59 7.77 2.12 -2.39
CA GLU A 59 6.89 2.77 -1.43
C GLU A 59 7.08 4.29 -1.53
N GLU A 60 6.06 5.00 -2.02
CA GLU A 60 6.05 6.46 -2.12
C GLU A 60 5.24 7.04 -0.95
N TYR A 61 5.88 7.92 -0.18
CA TYR A 61 5.23 8.66 0.90
C TYR A 61 5.26 10.15 0.60
N LEU A 62 4.09 10.77 0.49
CA LEU A 62 3.96 12.19 0.20
C LEU A 62 3.38 12.96 1.40
N PRO A 63 3.72 14.24 1.58
CA PRO A 63 3.09 15.08 2.59
C PRO A 63 1.55 15.01 2.56
N THR A 64 0.90 15.09 3.72
CA THR A 64 -0.58 15.03 3.79
C THR A 64 -1.27 16.16 3.03
N SER A 65 -0.57 17.27 2.79
CA SER A 65 -1.03 18.43 2.02
C SER A 65 -0.70 18.36 0.53
N THR A 66 -0.17 17.25 0.03
CA THR A 66 0.20 17.12 -1.38
C THR A 66 -1.02 17.19 -2.28
N THR A 67 -0.98 18.12 -3.24
CA THR A 67 -1.98 18.28 -4.30
C THR A 67 -1.39 18.05 -5.70
N ASP A 68 -0.07 18.17 -5.84
CA ASP A 68 0.68 17.83 -7.06
C ASP A 68 1.40 16.48 -6.86
N PHE A 69 0.99 15.50 -7.66
CA PHE A 69 1.52 14.13 -7.62
C PHE A 69 2.52 13.84 -8.73
N THR A 70 2.92 14.84 -9.53
CA THR A 70 3.73 14.62 -10.74
C THR A 70 5.05 13.93 -10.43
N ALA A 71 5.80 14.42 -9.43
CA ALA A 71 7.07 13.82 -9.03
C ALA A 71 6.88 12.41 -8.44
N GLY A 72 5.93 12.25 -7.51
CA GLY A 72 5.65 10.94 -6.90
C GLY A 72 5.18 9.90 -7.92
N ALA A 73 4.35 10.31 -8.88
CA ALA A 73 3.91 9.46 -9.98
C ALA A 73 5.09 9.05 -10.87
N GLN A 74 6.02 9.96 -11.16
CA GLN A 74 7.22 9.65 -11.95
C GLN A 74 8.09 8.60 -11.24
N HIS A 75 8.35 8.74 -9.94
CA HIS A 75 9.08 7.74 -9.16
C HIS A 75 8.42 6.36 -9.22
N ILE A 76 7.10 6.31 -9.05
CA ILE A 76 6.31 5.07 -9.11
C ILE A 76 6.38 4.44 -10.50
N ILE A 77 6.21 5.25 -11.56
CA ILE A 77 6.27 4.78 -12.95
C ILE A 77 7.66 4.22 -13.25
N ASP A 78 8.72 4.91 -12.84
CA ASP A 78 10.09 4.43 -13.05
C ASP A 78 10.36 3.10 -12.32
N ALA A 79 9.78 2.91 -11.14
CA ALA A 79 9.89 1.64 -10.42
C ALA A 79 9.13 0.47 -11.08
N LEU A 80 8.05 0.78 -11.81
CA LEU A 80 7.16 -0.22 -12.40
C LEU A 80 7.40 -0.49 -13.89
N LYS A 81 7.82 0.50 -14.69
CA LYS A 81 7.76 0.45 -16.16
C LYS A 81 8.45 -0.78 -16.76
N ASP A 82 9.62 -1.14 -16.21
CA ASP A 82 10.46 -2.24 -16.70
C ASP A 82 10.16 -3.60 -16.03
N LYS A 83 9.17 -3.68 -15.14
CA LYS A 83 8.80 -4.93 -14.47
C LYS A 83 7.93 -5.81 -15.38
N PRO A 84 8.21 -7.13 -15.46
CA PRO A 84 7.37 -8.06 -16.21
C PRO A 84 6.07 -8.37 -15.46
N GLY A 85 5.04 -8.80 -16.19
CA GLY A 85 3.77 -9.21 -15.59
C GLY A 85 2.85 -8.03 -15.22
N ARG A 86 1.96 -8.25 -14.26
CA ARG A 86 0.94 -7.27 -13.87
C ARG A 86 1.55 -6.22 -12.94
N LYS A 87 1.29 -4.95 -13.22
CA LYS A 87 1.80 -3.79 -12.49
C LYS A 87 0.64 -3.09 -11.79
N VAL A 88 0.76 -2.83 -10.51
CA VAL A 88 -0.31 -2.23 -9.68
C VAL A 88 0.26 -1.09 -8.85
N ILE A 89 -0.52 -0.01 -8.76
CA ILE A 89 -0.28 1.06 -7.80
C ILE A 89 -1.40 0.94 -6.76
N TRP A 90 -1.04 0.75 -5.49
CA TRP A 90 -1.97 0.70 -4.37
C TRP A 90 -1.89 2.02 -3.60
N ILE A 91 -3.04 2.64 -3.34
CA ILE A 91 -3.19 3.97 -2.73
C ILE A 91 -4.06 3.84 -1.49
#